data_AF-A0AAI8UU76-F1
#
_entry.id   AF-A0AAI8UU76-F1
#
_cell.length_a   1.000
_cell.length_b   1.000
_cell.length_c   1.000
_cell.angle_alpha   90.00
_cell.angle_beta   90.00
_cell.angle_gamma   90.00
#
_symmetry.space_group_name_H-M   'P 1'
#
loop_
_entity.id
_entity.type
_entity.pdbx_description
1 polymer ?
#
loop_
_entity_poly.entity_id
_entity_poly.type
_entity_poly.pdbx_seq_one_letter_code
_entity_poly.pdbx_strand_id
1 'polypeptide(L)'
;MEPADITINKREPITLGAIVNPSLIWACYPSGVNKRATSLKYQIDEELNEYFSNRLNRKSVLPEDLEKHTHVSVKYEGSWFRGVVMDRRPDGPRELFSVLLVDVGVEIKDLTDDLIYPLPQETQAHQIQAFLIALHGIEPLSVEVDISVGKTVLESHFKTSHYFSLVPERLCYPQYPNIYSHHFKANG
;
A
#
# COMPACT_ATOMS: atom_id res chain seq x y z
N MET A 1 -26.26 -9.33 -6.59
CA MET A 1 -25.24 -8.99 -5.56
C MET A 1 -23.99 -9.72 -5.99
N GLU A 2 -22.96 -9.01 -6.45
CA GLU A 2 -21.72 -9.68 -6.85
C GLU A 2 -21.01 -10.23 -5.60
N PRO A 3 -20.44 -11.43 -5.65
CA PRO A 3 -19.72 -12.00 -4.51
C PRO A 3 -18.53 -11.11 -4.16
N ALA A 4 -18.28 -10.95 -2.86
CA ALA A 4 -17.08 -10.28 -2.37
C ALA A 4 -15.84 -11.02 -2.88
N ASP A 5 -14.85 -10.27 -3.39
CA ASP A 5 -13.61 -10.83 -3.94
C ASP A 5 -12.80 -11.65 -2.92
N ILE A 6 -12.99 -11.37 -1.62
CA ILE A 6 -12.35 -12.07 -0.50
C ILE A 6 -13.44 -12.75 0.32
N THR A 7 -13.29 -14.05 0.56
CA THR A 7 -14.18 -14.83 1.43
C THR A 7 -13.40 -15.44 2.60
N ILE A 8 -14.06 -15.53 3.75
CA ILE A 8 -13.46 -16.07 4.98
C ILE A 8 -13.00 -17.52 4.73
N ASN A 9 -11.80 -17.87 5.21
CA ASN A 9 -11.15 -19.18 5.08
C ASN A 9 -10.77 -19.62 3.66
N LYS A 10 -10.99 -18.78 2.64
CA LYS A 10 -10.50 -19.05 1.29
C LYS A 10 -8.97 -18.95 1.29
N ARG A 11 -8.33 -19.97 0.72
CA ARG A 11 -6.87 -20.02 0.56
C ARG A 11 -6.53 -19.66 -0.87
N GLU A 12 -5.84 -18.55 -1.05
CA GLU A 12 -5.40 -18.09 -2.36
C GLU A 12 -3.94 -17.66 -2.30
N PRO A 13 -3.16 -17.90 -3.36
CA PRO A 13 -1.84 -17.32 -3.47
C PRO A 13 -1.94 -15.80 -3.58
N ILE A 14 -1.01 -15.12 -2.91
CA ILE A 14 -0.80 -13.67 -2.98
C ILE A 14 0.67 -13.39 -3.22
N THR A 15 0.98 -12.28 -3.87
CA THR A 15 2.33 -11.73 -3.96
C THR A 15 2.46 -10.60 -2.96
N LEU A 16 3.56 -10.57 -2.21
CA LEU A 16 3.86 -9.46 -1.32
C LEU A 16 4.58 -8.36 -2.10
N GLY A 17 4.12 -7.12 -1.94
CA GLY A 17 4.79 -5.92 -2.42
C GLY A 17 5.69 -5.36 -1.31
N ALA A 18 5.28 -4.25 -0.72
CA ALA A 18 5.97 -3.57 0.36
C ALA A 18 5.56 -4.14 1.72
N ILE A 19 6.55 -4.37 2.57
CA ILE A 19 6.39 -4.77 3.96
C ILE A 19 6.80 -3.58 4.80
N VAL A 20 5.83 -2.92 5.44
CA VAL A 20 6.13 -1.84 6.39
C VAL A 20 6.42 -2.44 7.76
N ASN A 21 5.55 -3.33 8.22
CA ASN A 21 5.71 -4.15 9.42
C ASN A 21 4.76 -5.36 9.35
N PRO A 22 4.83 -6.34 10.28
CA PRO A 22 3.96 -7.52 10.26
C PRO A 22 2.46 -7.25 10.27
N SER A 23 2.02 -6.08 10.74
CA SER A 23 0.62 -5.65 10.78
C SER A 23 0.21 -4.79 9.57
N LEU A 24 1.17 -4.43 8.71
CA LEU A 24 0.96 -3.56 7.56
C LEU A 24 1.82 -4.03 6.38
N ILE A 25 1.25 -4.94 5.60
CA ILE A 25 1.89 -5.53 4.41
C ILE A 25 0.98 -5.28 3.21
N TRP A 26 1.55 -4.78 2.13
CA TRP A 26 0.84 -4.68 0.85
C TRP A 26 0.97 -5.99 0.08
N ALA A 27 -0.14 -6.44 -0.49
CA ALA A 27 -0.20 -7.64 -1.30
C ALA A 27 -1.08 -7.43 -2.53
N CYS A 28 -0.90 -8.26 -3.54
CA CYS A 28 -1.78 -8.33 -4.70
C CYS A 28 -1.99 -9.78 -5.14
N TYR A 29 -2.99 -10.00 -5.99
CA TYR A 29 -3.18 -11.30 -6.61
C TYR A 29 -2.14 -11.53 -7.71
N PRO A 30 -1.46 -12.70 -7.75
CA PRO A 30 -0.64 -13.06 -8.88
C PRO A 30 -1.51 -13.41 -10.08
N SER A 31 -0.90 -13.36 -11.27
CA SER A 31 -1.59 -13.60 -12.54
C SER A 31 -2.39 -14.92 -12.52
N GLY A 32 -3.66 -14.84 -12.93
CA GLY A 32 -4.54 -16.01 -13.05
C GLY A 32 -5.24 -16.47 -11.77
N VAL A 33 -4.95 -15.89 -10.59
CA VAL A 33 -5.62 -16.25 -9.32
C VAL A 33 -7.00 -15.61 -9.22
N ASN A 34 -7.05 -14.28 -9.04
CA ASN A 34 -8.29 -13.53 -9.12
C ASN A 34 -8.36 -12.89 -10.51
N LYS A 35 -9.02 -13.57 -11.45
CA LYS A 35 -9.11 -13.13 -12.85
C LYS A 35 -9.62 -11.70 -12.99
N ARG A 36 -10.63 -11.31 -12.20
CA ARG A 36 -11.19 -9.95 -12.24
C ARG A 36 -10.12 -8.93 -11.87
N ALA A 37 -9.49 -9.10 -10.71
CA ALA A 37 -8.47 -8.16 -10.24
C ALA A 37 -7.26 -8.11 -11.17
N THR A 38 -6.77 -9.28 -11.61
CA THR A 38 -5.60 -9.34 -12.50
C THR A 38 -5.90 -8.77 -13.88
N SER A 39 -7.07 -9.03 -14.46
CA SER A 39 -7.44 -8.47 -15.76
C SER A 39 -7.61 -6.95 -15.70
N LEU A 40 -8.21 -6.43 -14.63
CA LEU A 40 -8.32 -4.98 -14.45
C LEU A 40 -6.95 -4.33 -14.30
N LYS A 41 -6.03 -4.93 -13.54
CA LYS A 41 -4.63 -4.47 -13.48
C LYS A 41 -4.00 -4.39 -14.87
N TYR A 42 -4.10 -5.46 -15.66
CA TYR A 42 -3.52 -5.49 -17.00
C TYR A 42 -4.12 -4.41 -17.90
N GLN A 43 -5.43 -4.22 -17.86
CA GLN A 43 -6.11 -3.16 -18.60
C GLN A 43 -5.58 -1.77 -18.21
N ILE A 44 -5.47 -1.48 -16.91
CA ILE A 44 -4.93 -0.20 -16.42
C ILE A 44 -3.49 0.01 -16.92
N ASP A 45 -2.65 -1.02 -16.82
CA ASP A 45 -1.25 -0.94 -17.27
C ASP A 45 -1.20 -0.65 -18.79
N GLU A 46 -2.00 -1.35 -19.60
CA GLU A 46 -2.08 -1.10 -21.05
C GLU A 46 -2.54 0.33 -21.37
N GLU A 47 -3.63 0.78 -20.75
CA GLU A 47 -4.19 2.13 -20.94
C GLU A 47 -3.19 3.22 -20.58
N LEU A 48 -2.48 3.09 -19.45
CA LEU A 48 -1.44 4.04 -19.06
C LEU A 48 -0.27 4.05 -20.04
N ASN A 49 0.22 2.88 -20.42
CA ASN A 49 1.37 2.79 -21.32
C ASN A 49 1.03 3.29 -22.73
N GLU A 50 -0.19 3.06 -23.21
CA GLU A 50 -0.70 3.65 -24.45
C GLU A 50 -0.84 5.18 -24.31
N TYR A 51 -1.48 5.67 -23.25
CA TYR A 51 -1.68 7.09 -23.01
C TYR A 51 -0.35 7.86 -22.98
N PHE A 52 0.63 7.36 -22.22
CA PHE A 52 1.93 8.01 -22.10
C PHE A 52 2.93 7.64 -23.20
N SER A 53 2.57 6.75 -24.14
CA SER A 53 3.36 6.55 -25.37
C SER A 53 3.45 7.86 -26.17
N ASN A 54 2.38 8.65 -26.15
CA ASN A 54 2.36 10.00 -26.71
C ASN A 54 3.06 10.99 -25.76
N ARG A 55 4.18 11.56 -26.20
CA ARG A 55 4.96 12.52 -25.42
C ARG A 55 4.16 13.78 -25.02
N LEU A 56 3.15 14.17 -25.80
CA LEU A 56 2.33 15.35 -25.50
C LEU A 56 1.47 15.17 -24.23
N ASN A 57 1.23 13.92 -23.82
CA ASN A 57 0.47 13.60 -22.62
C ASN A 57 1.32 13.67 -21.34
N ARG A 58 2.64 13.77 -21.47
CA ARG A 58 3.61 13.84 -20.36
C ARG A 58 3.75 15.27 -19.84
N LYS A 59 2.68 15.78 -19.20
CA LYS A 59 2.65 17.11 -18.60
C LYS A 59 3.45 17.10 -17.29
N SER A 60 4.40 18.02 -17.14
CA SER A 60 5.13 18.20 -15.89
C SER A 60 4.18 18.59 -14.77
N VAL A 61 4.46 18.10 -13.57
CA VAL A 61 3.79 18.51 -12.33
C VAL A 61 4.76 19.37 -11.54
N LEU A 62 4.28 20.43 -10.89
CA LEU A 62 5.13 21.19 -9.99
C LEU A 62 5.38 20.38 -8.72
N PRO A 63 6.60 20.37 -8.16
CA PRO A 63 6.89 19.62 -6.93
C PRO A 63 5.98 19.99 -5.74
N GLU A 64 5.52 21.25 -5.68
CA GLU A 64 4.52 21.71 -4.70
C GLU A 64 3.16 21.01 -4.80
N ASP A 65 2.76 20.53 -5.98
CA ASP A 65 1.49 19.81 -6.19
C ASP A 65 1.61 18.31 -5.84
N LEU A 66 2.83 17.81 -5.61
CA LEU A 66 3.13 16.42 -5.25
C LEU A 66 3.10 16.21 -3.73
N GLU A 67 1.98 16.59 -3.11
CA GLU A 67 1.74 16.36 -1.69
C GLU A 67 1.54 14.86 -1.35
N LYS A 68 1.68 14.54 -0.07
CA LYS A 68 1.43 13.19 0.44
C LYS A 68 -0.03 12.78 0.14
N HIS A 69 -0.19 11.56 -0.36
CA HIS A 69 -1.43 10.96 -0.84
C HIS A 69 -1.94 11.45 -2.20
N THR A 70 -1.19 12.30 -2.91
CA THR A 70 -1.53 12.66 -4.29
C THR A 70 -1.44 11.42 -5.20
N HIS A 71 -2.51 11.18 -5.96
CA HIS A 71 -2.55 10.13 -6.98
C HIS A 71 -1.83 10.58 -8.25
N VAL A 72 -0.93 9.74 -8.74
CA VAL A 72 -0.01 10.08 -9.82
C VAL A 72 0.18 8.91 -10.78
N SER A 73 0.70 9.21 -11.96
CA SER A 73 1.33 8.23 -12.84
C SER A 73 2.84 8.26 -12.62
N VAL A 74 3.47 7.11 -12.49
CA VAL A 74 4.92 7.00 -12.30
C VAL A 74 5.54 6.20 -13.43
N LYS A 75 6.67 6.70 -13.94
CA LYS A 75 7.52 5.95 -14.86
C LYS A 75 8.59 5.18 -14.09
N TYR A 76 8.53 3.85 -14.15
CA TYR A 76 9.49 2.96 -13.49
C TYR A 76 9.87 1.81 -14.41
N GLU A 77 11.16 1.47 -14.51
CA GLU A 77 11.67 0.39 -15.38
C GLU A 77 11.16 0.42 -16.84
N GLY A 78 10.89 1.62 -17.36
CA GLY A 78 10.42 1.82 -18.74
C GLY A 78 8.91 1.71 -18.95
N SER A 79 8.15 1.36 -17.90
CA SER A 79 6.69 1.26 -17.92
C SER A 79 6.02 2.31 -17.04
N TRP A 80 4.74 2.55 -17.30
CA TRP A 80 3.89 3.47 -16.56
C TRP A 80 2.97 2.72 -15.60
N PHE A 81 2.85 3.25 -14.39
CA PHE A 81 2.06 2.65 -13.31
C PHE A 81 1.26 3.71 -12.56
N ARG A 82 0.15 3.31 -11.94
CA ARG A 82 -0.55 4.14 -10.96
C ARG A 82 0.23 4.15 -9.65
N GLY A 83 0.43 5.35 -9.13
CA GLY A 83 1.12 5.58 -7.87
C GLY A 83 0.34 6.47 -6.92
N VAL A 84 0.73 6.44 -5.66
CA VAL A 84 0.35 7.43 -4.65
C VAL A 84 1.60 7.92 -3.92
N VAL A 85 1.76 9.24 -3.81
CA VAL A 85 2.90 9.83 -3.10
C VAL A 85 2.80 9.47 -1.61
N MET A 86 3.84 8.82 -1.09
CA MET A 86 3.92 8.36 0.30
C MET A 86 4.71 9.32 1.19
N ASP A 87 5.78 9.88 0.62
CA ASP A 87 6.69 10.77 1.33
C ASP A 87 7.41 11.70 0.36
N ARG A 88 7.90 12.82 0.87
CA ARG A 88 8.66 13.84 0.15
C ARG A 88 9.79 14.31 1.04
N ARG A 89 11.00 14.36 0.52
CA ARG A 89 12.17 14.84 1.25
C ARG A 89 13.07 15.72 0.38
N PRO A 90 13.73 16.72 0.96
CA PRO A 90 14.69 17.55 0.23
C PRO A 90 15.95 16.76 -0.13
N ASP A 91 16.51 17.02 -1.31
CA ASP A 91 17.82 16.54 -1.78
C ASP A 91 18.58 17.69 -2.47
N GLY A 92 19.17 18.55 -1.64
CA GLY A 92 19.80 19.79 -2.09
C GLY A 92 18.78 20.75 -2.70
N PRO A 93 18.93 21.17 -3.97
CA PRO A 93 17.95 22.03 -4.65
C PRO A 93 16.76 21.25 -5.24
N ARG A 94 16.75 19.92 -5.12
CA ARG A 94 15.71 19.04 -5.66
C ARG A 94 14.91 18.41 -4.55
N GLU A 95 13.86 17.72 -4.95
CA GLU A 95 13.03 16.93 -4.05
C GLU A 95 13.01 15.48 -4.52
N LEU A 96 13.04 14.59 -3.53
CA LEU A 96 12.91 13.16 -3.73
C LEU A 96 11.57 12.70 -3.15
N PHE A 97 10.90 11.86 -3.91
CA PHE A 97 9.58 11.35 -3.59
C PHE A 97 9.65 9.84 -3.36
N SER A 98 8.86 9.38 -2.39
CA SER A 98 8.51 7.97 -2.26
C SER A 98 7.11 7.77 -2.83
N VAL A 99 6.92 6.80 -3.71
CA VAL A 99 5.63 6.51 -4.35
C VAL A 99 5.28 5.04 -4.23
N LEU A 100 4.10 4.74 -3.70
CA LEU A 100 3.54 3.39 -3.66
C LEU A 100 2.81 3.11 -4.98
N LEU A 101 3.24 2.07 -5.70
CA LEU A 101 2.56 1.54 -6.87
C LEU A 101 1.32 0.78 -6.44
N VAL A 102 0.16 1.43 -6.56
CA VAL A 102 -1.07 0.99 -5.88
C VAL A 102 -1.63 -0.33 -6.41
N ASP A 103 -1.22 -0.77 -7.60
CA ASP A 103 -1.72 -2.01 -8.20
C ASP A 103 -0.83 -3.25 -7.96
N VAL A 104 0.34 -3.04 -7.36
CA VAL A 104 1.28 -4.12 -6.99
C VAL A 104 1.74 -4.04 -5.54
N GLY A 105 1.45 -2.93 -4.86
CA GLY A 105 1.80 -2.73 -3.47
C GLY A 105 3.29 -2.44 -3.25
N VAL A 106 4.05 -2.08 -4.27
CA VAL A 106 5.51 -1.85 -4.19
C VAL A 106 5.79 -0.36 -3.99
N GLU A 107 6.61 0.00 -3.01
CA GLU A 107 7.04 1.38 -2.80
C GLU A 107 8.38 1.63 -3.52
N ILE A 108 8.40 2.63 -4.41
CA ILE A 108 9.60 3.11 -5.07
C ILE A 108 10.07 4.36 -4.35
N LYS A 109 11.32 4.34 -3.90
CA LYS A 109 11.94 5.45 -3.18
C LYS A 109 12.81 6.27 -4.12
N ASP A 110 13.06 7.50 -3.70
CA ASP A 110 14.09 8.37 -4.28
C ASP A 110 13.79 8.73 -5.75
N LEU A 111 12.51 8.88 -6.07
CA LEU A 111 12.05 9.37 -7.38
C LEU A 111 12.18 10.88 -7.45
N THR A 112 12.63 11.38 -8.60
CA THR A 112 12.54 12.79 -8.95
C THR A 112 11.21 13.10 -9.64
N ASP A 113 10.81 14.37 -9.61
CA ASP A 113 9.54 14.86 -10.17
C ASP A 113 9.40 14.62 -11.67
N ASP A 114 10.49 14.51 -12.43
CA ASP A 114 10.47 14.20 -13.87
C ASP A 114 10.01 12.76 -14.20
N LEU A 115 9.87 11.91 -13.18
CA LEU A 115 9.32 10.56 -13.30
C LEU A 115 7.85 10.47 -12.85
N ILE A 116 7.27 11.58 -12.39
CA ILE A 116 5.94 11.66 -11.80
C ILE A 116 5.05 12.60 -12.63
N TYR A 117 3.87 12.12 -12.99
CA TYR A 117 2.96 12.79 -13.93
C TYR A 117 1.53 12.74 -13.39
N PRO A 118 0.63 13.62 -13.85
CA PRO A 118 -0.77 13.56 -13.46
C PRO A 118 -1.37 12.20 -13.83
N LEU A 119 -2.21 11.65 -12.95
CA LEU A 119 -2.96 10.43 -13.28
C LEU A 119 -4.13 10.78 -14.21
N PRO A 120 -4.27 10.12 -15.38
CA PRO A 120 -5.43 10.32 -16.25
C PRO A 120 -6.73 9.97 -15.52
N GLN A 121 -7.76 10.80 -15.70
CA GLN A 121 -9.03 10.67 -14.96
C GLN A 121 -9.71 9.31 -15.17
N GLU A 122 -9.60 8.74 -16.38
CA GLU A 122 -10.14 7.43 -16.73
C GLU A 122 -9.53 6.32 -15.86
N THR A 123 -8.20 6.28 -15.77
CA THR A 123 -7.50 5.26 -14.99
C THR A 123 -7.58 5.49 -13.48
N GLN A 124 -7.77 6.74 -13.05
CA GLN A 124 -8.00 7.07 -11.64
C GLN A 124 -9.31 6.48 -11.09
N ALA A 125 -10.33 6.32 -11.94
CA ALA A 125 -11.64 5.81 -11.51
C ALA A 125 -11.62 4.29 -11.23
N HIS A 126 -10.63 3.55 -11.72
CA HIS A 126 -10.55 2.12 -11.49
C HIS A 126 -10.17 1.78 -10.05
N GLN A 127 -10.72 0.67 -9.54
CA GLN A 127 -10.36 0.14 -8.23
C GLN A 127 -8.84 -0.13 -8.15
N ILE A 128 -8.27 0.10 -6.98
CA ILE A 128 -6.87 -0.23 -6.65
C ILE A 128 -6.73 -1.76 -6.49
N GLN A 129 -5.69 -2.35 -7.08
CA GLN A 129 -5.52 -3.81 -7.10
C GLN A 129 -4.67 -4.38 -5.97
N ALA A 130 -3.79 -3.59 -5.34
CA ALA A 130 -3.12 -4.01 -4.12
C ALA A 130 -4.02 -3.79 -2.90
N PHE A 131 -3.90 -4.68 -1.92
CA PHE A 131 -4.65 -4.67 -0.69
C PHE A 131 -3.72 -4.85 0.51
N LEU A 132 -4.14 -4.31 1.65
CA LEU A 132 -3.41 -4.44 2.90
C LEU A 132 -3.76 -5.77 3.59
N ILE A 133 -2.75 -6.42 4.13
CA ILE A 133 -2.87 -7.59 4.98
C ILE A 133 -2.07 -7.38 6.27
N ALA A 134 -2.44 -8.13 7.29
CA ALA A 134 -1.72 -8.26 8.55
C ALA A 134 -1.49 -9.74 8.84
N LEU A 135 -0.34 -10.07 9.41
CA LEU A 135 -0.07 -11.42 9.89
C LEU A 135 -0.85 -11.66 11.17
N HIS A 136 -1.81 -12.58 11.11
CA HIS A 136 -2.64 -12.94 12.25
C HIS A 136 -1.87 -13.78 13.27
N GLY A 137 -2.09 -13.51 14.57
CA GLY A 137 -1.46 -14.27 15.66
C GLY A 137 -0.02 -13.87 15.97
N ILE A 138 0.43 -12.70 15.50
CA ILE A 138 1.73 -12.12 15.83
C ILE A 138 1.52 -10.85 16.64
N GLU A 139 2.20 -10.75 17.78
CA GLU A 139 2.26 -9.55 18.60
C GLU A 139 3.69 -9.00 18.61
N PRO A 140 3.89 -7.68 18.48
CA PRO A 140 5.22 -7.09 18.60
C PRO A 140 5.77 -7.37 19.99
N LEU A 141 6.99 -7.93 20.06
CA LEU A 141 7.70 -7.99 21.33
C LEU A 141 8.08 -6.57 21.73
N SER A 142 7.43 -6.03 22.76
CA SER A 142 7.86 -4.79 23.41
C SER A 142 9.15 -5.11 24.18
N VAL A 143 10.30 -4.79 23.59
CA VAL A 143 11.57 -4.86 24.30
C VAL A 143 11.84 -3.48 24.89
N GLU A 144 11.69 -3.34 26.20
CA GLU A 144 12.26 -2.19 26.91
C GLU A 144 13.79 -2.37 26.90
N VAL A 145 14.47 -1.54 26.13
CA VAL A 145 15.94 -1.51 26.14
C VAL A 145 16.35 -0.54 27.23
N ASP A 146 16.72 -1.07 28.40
CA ASP A 146 17.39 -0.27 29.43
C ASP A 146 18.82 0.02 28.99
N ILE A 147 19.04 1.22 28.47
CA ILE A 147 20.34 1.68 27.93
C ILE A 147 21.35 1.99 29.06
N SER A 148 20.94 1.86 30.33
CA SER A 148 21.80 2.18 31.49
C SER A 148 22.75 1.04 31.88
N VAL A 149 22.50 -0.19 31.43
CA VAL A 149 23.35 -1.34 31.70
C VAL A 149 23.48 -2.13 30.40
N GLY A 150 24.69 -2.40 29.92
CA GLY A 150 24.94 -3.13 28.66
C GLY A 150 24.50 -4.60 28.65
N LYS A 151 23.25 -4.88 29.03
CA LYS A 151 22.58 -6.18 29.02
C LYS A 151 21.14 -5.98 28.55
N THR A 152 20.86 -6.48 27.34
CA THR A 152 19.49 -6.69 26.87
C THR A 152 18.82 -7.71 27.79
N VAL A 153 17.81 -7.30 28.55
CA VAL A 153 16.95 -8.23 29.30
C VAL A 153 15.71 -8.48 28.45
N LEU A 154 15.53 -9.71 27.99
CA LEU A 154 14.29 -10.17 27.37
C LEU A 154 13.32 -10.53 28.49
N GLU A 155 12.42 -9.62 28.88
CA GLU A 155 11.28 -9.98 29.73
C GLU A 155 10.10 -10.41 28.86
N SER A 156 9.86 -11.72 28.79
CA SER A 156 8.63 -12.27 28.21
C SER A 156 7.54 -12.32 29.28
N HIS A 157 6.71 -11.28 29.37
CA HIS A 157 5.49 -11.36 30.15
C HIS A 157 4.43 -12.20 29.43
N PHE A 158 4.56 -13.53 29.54
CA PHE A 158 3.44 -14.43 29.30
C PHE A 158 2.46 -14.33 30.48
N LYS A 159 1.31 -13.71 30.26
CA LYS A 159 0.08 -14.03 30.99
C LYS A 159 -1.05 -14.26 30.02
N THR A 160 -1.24 -15.53 29.67
CA THR A 160 -2.49 -16.05 29.14
C THR A 160 -3.61 -15.82 30.16
N SER A 161 -4.58 -14.99 29.77
CA SER A 161 -5.91 -14.95 30.36
C SER A 161 -6.89 -14.82 29.19
N HIS A 162 -7.52 -15.94 28.83
CA HIS A 162 -8.62 -15.97 27.88
C HIS A 162 -9.78 -15.13 28.41
N TYR A 163 -9.93 -13.93 27.85
CA TYR A 163 -11.20 -13.21 27.77
C TYR A 163 -11.21 -12.46 26.44
N PHE A 164 -11.98 -12.96 25.46
CA PHE A 164 -12.31 -12.19 24.27
C PHE A 164 -13.25 -11.06 24.69
N SER A 165 -12.70 -9.87 24.89
CA SER A 165 -13.44 -8.62 24.95
C SER A 165 -13.30 -7.96 23.58
N LEU A 166 -14.43 -7.76 22.91
CA LEU A 166 -14.54 -6.83 21.79
C LEU A 166 -14.13 -5.44 22.29
N VAL A 167 -12.93 -4.98 21.92
CA VAL A 167 -12.56 -3.58 22.09
C VAL A 167 -12.94 -2.84 20.81
N PRO A 168 -13.92 -1.91 20.87
CA PRO A 168 -14.33 -1.11 19.73
C PRO A 168 -13.50 0.16 19.72
N GLU A 169 -12.34 0.16 19.06
CA GLU A 169 -11.66 1.41 18.76
C GLU A 169 -11.35 1.50 17.27
N ARG A 170 -11.91 2.53 16.66
CA ARG A 170 -11.51 3.04 15.36
C ARG A 170 -9.99 3.28 15.40
N LEU A 171 -9.20 2.36 14.84
CA LEU A 171 -7.85 2.66 14.42
C LEU A 171 -7.94 3.53 13.16
N CYS A 172 -8.33 4.79 13.37
CA CYS A 172 -8.03 5.85 12.42
C CYS A 172 -6.51 6.04 12.48
N TYR A 173 -5.78 5.42 11.55
CA TYR A 173 -4.43 5.87 11.27
C TYR A 173 -4.56 7.24 10.60
N PRO A 174 -4.11 8.35 11.23
CA PRO A 174 -4.23 9.68 10.63
C PRO A 174 -3.43 9.83 9.32
N GLN A 175 -2.62 8.83 8.98
CA GLN A 175 -1.86 8.75 7.73
C GLN A 175 -2.61 8.01 6.60
N TYR A 176 -3.78 7.42 6.84
CA TYR A 176 -4.55 6.70 5.83
C TYR A 176 -6.07 6.96 6.00
N PRO A 177 -6.53 8.20 5.77
CA PRO A 177 -7.89 8.59 6.17
C PRO A 177 -9.02 7.92 5.36
N ASN A 178 -8.72 7.20 4.26
CA ASN A 178 -9.75 6.61 3.37
C ASN A 178 -9.43 5.17 2.95
N ILE A 179 -9.12 4.28 3.90
CA ILE A 179 -9.07 2.84 3.62
C ILE A 179 -10.22 2.16 4.35
N TYR A 180 -11.14 1.57 3.60
CA TYR A 180 -12.23 0.76 4.16
C TYR A 180 -11.64 -0.42 4.95
N SER A 181 -11.65 -0.34 6.28
CA SER A 181 -11.48 -1.52 7.12
C SER A 181 -12.80 -2.30 7.11
N HIS A 182 -12.82 -3.44 6.43
CA HIS A 182 -13.93 -4.39 6.58
C HIS A 182 -13.84 -5.05 7.96
N HIS A 183 -14.57 -4.48 8.92
CA HIS A 183 -14.79 -5.07 10.23
C HIS A 183 -15.85 -6.17 10.12
N PHE A 184 -15.47 -7.42 10.31
CA PHE A 184 -16.42 -8.53 10.47
C PHE A 184 -16.61 -8.83 11.96
N LYS A 185 -17.83 -8.61 12.44
CA LYS A 185 -18.30 -9.22 13.71
C LYS A 185 -18.63 -10.68 13.44
N ALA A 186 -17.99 -11.59 14.16
CA ALA A 186 -18.49 -12.95 14.29
C ALA A 186 -19.70 -12.91 15.24
N ASN A 187 -20.91 -13.11 14.71
CA ASN A 187 -22.03 -13.54 15.53
C ASN A 187 -21.97 -15.07 15.57
N GLY A 188 -21.77 -15.61 16.78
CA GLY A 188 -22.09 -17.00 17.09
C GLY A 188 -23.59 -17.22 17.19
#